data_AF-A0A9R0YAA3-F1
#
_entry.id   AF-A0A9R0YAA3-F1
#
_cell.length_a   1.000
_cell.length_b   1.000
_cell.length_c   1.000
_cell.angle_alpha   90.00
_cell.angle_beta   90.00
_cell.angle_gamma   90.00
#
_symmetry.space_group_name_H-M   'P 1'
#
loop_
_entity.id
_entity.type
_entity.pdbx_description
1 polymer ?
#
loop_
_entity_poly.entity_id
_entity_poly.type
_entity_poly.pdbx_seq_one_letter_code
_entity_poly.pdbx_strand_id
1 'polypeptide(L)'
;MAHVAGLLASAVVSAVGNKLGSAIGDEVTMLCSFKDDLQDMKDTLEYMEAALKDAEKRSVTEELVRVWLNRLKHAAYDISYMLDEFKANSEPASRKWWWQDK
;
A
#
# COMPACT_ATOMS: atom_id res chain seq x y z
N MET A 1 16.43 1.88 53.59
CA MET A 1 15.99 1.00 52.49
C MET A 1 14.87 1.60 51.62
N ALA A 2 13.89 2.35 52.16
CA ALA A 2 12.77 2.93 51.38
C ALA A 2 13.19 3.93 50.26
N HIS A 3 14.28 4.67 50.44
CA HIS A 3 14.75 5.67 49.46
C HIS A 3 15.17 5.05 48.13
N VAL A 4 15.84 3.89 48.17
CA VAL A 4 16.32 3.20 46.95
C VAL A 4 15.16 2.61 46.16
N ALA A 5 14.17 2.03 46.84
CA ALA A 5 12.97 1.50 46.19
C ALA A 5 12.17 2.60 45.45
N GLY A 6 12.06 3.80 46.03
CA GLY A 6 11.43 4.95 45.39
C GLY A 6 12.15 5.41 44.12
N LEU A 7 13.49 5.47 44.14
CA LEU A 7 14.29 5.84 42.98
C LEU A 7 14.18 4.84 41.84
N LEU A 8 14.19 3.54 42.15
CA LEU A 8 14.00 2.47 41.15
C LEU A 8 12.60 2.52 40.53
N ALA A 9 11.56 2.69 41.35
CA ALA A 9 10.19 2.84 40.86
C ALA A 9 10.04 4.05 39.94
N SER A 10 10.61 5.20 40.32
CA SER A 10 10.59 6.41 39.49
C SER A 10 11.33 6.20 38.16
N ALA A 11 12.51 5.57 38.17
CA ALA A 11 13.26 5.28 36.95
C ALA A 11 12.48 4.37 35.99
N VAL A 12 11.79 3.35 36.52
CA VAL A 12 10.95 2.45 35.72
C VAL A 12 9.76 3.20 35.11
N VAL A 13 9.04 4.01 35.90
CA VAL A 13 7.91 4.80 35.40
C VAL A 13 8.34 5.75 34.29
N SER A 14 9.47 6.45 34.47
CA SER A 14 10.02 7.32 33.42
C SER A 14 10.43 6.55 32.17
N ALA A 15 11.09 5.40 32.32
CA ALA A 15 11.49 4.58 31.19
C ALA A 15 10.29 4.04 30.39
N VAL A 16 9.23 3.61 31.09
CA VAL A 16 8.00 3.13 30.48
C VAL A 16 7.24 4.28 29.82
N GLY A 17 7.12 5.43 30.49
CA GLY A 17 6.47 6.62 29.94
C GLY A 17 7.14 7.11 28.65
N ASN A 18 8.47 7.14 28.62
CA ASN A 18 9.22 7.52 27.42
C ASN A 18 9.02 6.52 26.28
N LYS A 19 9.03 5.21 26.57
CA LYS A 19 8.76 4.18 25.56
C LYS A 19 7.35 4.28 24.99
N LEU A 20 6.35 4.52 25.85
CA LEU A 20 4.96 4.68 25.43
C LEU A 20 4.79 5.95 24.59
N GLY A 21 5.38 7.07 25.00
CA GLY A 21 5.38 8.31 24.23
C GLY A 21 6.04 8.17 22.87
N SER A 22 7.18 7.47 22.79
CA SER A 22 7.84 7.14 21.52
C SER A 22 6.95 6.29 20.62
N ALA A 23 6.40 5.19 21.15
CA ALA A 23 5.55 4.29 20.37
C ALA A 23 4.30 4.99 19.81
N ILE A 24 3.64 5.83 20.61
CA ILE A 24 2.51 6.65 20.15
C ILE A 24 2.95 7.64 19.07
N GLY A 25 4.11 8.31 19.26
CA GLY A 25 4.66 9.23 18.27
C GLY A 25 4.97 8.54 16.94
N ASP A 26 5.54 7.35 16.99
CA ASP A 26 5.86 6.54 15.81
C ASP A 26 4.58 6.11 15.07
N GLU A 27 3.56 5.65 15.80
CA GLU A 27 2.28 5.24 15.23
C GLU A 27 1.52 6.41 14.56
N VAL A 28 1.49 7.58 15.22
CA VAL A 28 0.90 8.80 14.64
C VAL A 28 1.65 9.24 13.38
N THR A 29 2.99 9.21 13.43
CA THR A 29 3.82 9.57 12.27
C THR A 29 3.54 8.64 11.09
N MET A 30 3.44 7.33 11.34
CA MET A 30 3.11 6.34 10.32
C MET A 30 1.72 6.56 9.71
N LEU A 31 0.71 6.87 10.52
CA LEU A 31 -0.64 7.17 10.03
C LEU A 31 -0.69 8.46 9.21
N CYS A 32 0.05 9.49 9.63
CA CYS A 32 0.18 10.74 8.88
C CYS A 32 0.87 10.50 7.54
N SER A 33 2.02 9.83 7.52
CA SER A 33 2.73 9.53 6.26
C SER A 33 1.88 8.66 5.33
N PHE A 34 1.18 7.67 5.87
CA PHE A 34 0.28 6.82 5.08
C PHE A 34 -0.88 7.61 4.48
N LYS A 35 -1.45 8.58 5.21
CA LYS A 35 -2.49 9.47 4.67
C LYS A 35 -1.94 10.35 3.54
N ASP A 36 -0.73 10.89 3.71
CA ASP A 36 -0.08 11.71 2.69
C ASP A 36 0.20 10.86 1.43
N ASP A 37 0.72 9.64 1.59
CA ASP A 37 0.93 8.69 0.48
C ASP A 37 -0.37 8.36 -0.28
N LEU A 38 -1.49 8.18 0.45
CA LEU A 38 -2.80 7.95 -0.16
C LEU A 38 -3.32 9.18 -0.93
N GLN A 39 -3.05 10.39 -0.42
CA GLN A 39 -3.40 11.62 -1.09
C GLN A 39 -2.58 11.81 -2.37
N ASP A 40 -1.26 11.57 -2.32
CA ASP A 40 -0.38 11.62 -3.48
C ASP A 40 -0.79 10.60 -4.55
N MET A 41 -1.18 9.38 -4.12
CA MET A 41 -1.70 8.36 -5.01
C MET A 41 -3.01 8.81 -5.67
N LYS A 42 -3.93 9.41 -4.91
CA LYS A 42 -5.18 9.96 -5.45
C LYS A 42 -4.91 11.05 -6.50
N ASP A 43 -4.05 12.02 -6.19
CA ASP A 43 -3.73 13.13 -7.08
C ASP A 43 -3.08 12.63 -8.38
N THR A 44 -2.22 11.61 -8.27
CA THR A 44 -1.61 10.93 -9.43
C THR A 44 -2.67 10.28 -10.32
N LEU A 45 -3.66 9.60 -9.72
CA LEU A 45 -4.76 8.95 -10.47
C LEU A 45 -5.66 9.99 -11.17
N GLU A 46 -5.98 11.10 -10.50
CA GLU A 46 -6.74 12.20 -11.11
C GLU A 46 -5.99 12.82 -12.29
N TYR A 47 -4.66 13.02 -12.16
CA TYR A 47 -3.81 13.48 -13.26
C TYR A 47 -3.81 12.48 -14.43
N MET A 48 -3.67 11.18 -14.15
CA MET A 48 -3.71 10.14 -15.17
C MET A 48 -5.05 10.10 -15.91
N GLU A 49 -6.17 10.28 -15.19
CA GLU A 49 -7.49 10.36 -15.82
C GLU A 49 -7.59 11.55 -16.78
N ALA A 50 -7.11 12.72 -16.37
CA ALA A 50 -7.08 13.91 -17.22
C ALA A 50 -6.18 13.71 -18.46
N ALA A 51 -4.99 13.14 -18.26
CA ALA A 51 -4.05 12.84 -19.34
C ALA A 51 -4.61 11.82 -20.34
N LEU A 52 -5.30 10.78 -19.86
CA LEU A 52 -5.96 9.79 -20.73
C LEU A 52 -7.10 10.42 -21.53
N LYS A 53 -7.91 11.29 -20.93
CA LYS A 53 -8.98 12.03 -21.65
C LYS A 53 -8.42 12.94 -22.74
N ASP A 54 -7.30 13.62 -22.49
CA ASP A 54 -6.62 14.43 -23.52
C ASP A 54 -6.05 13.56 -24.64
N ALA A 55 -5.35 12.49 -24.28
CA ALA A 55 -4.76 11.56 -25.23
C ALA A 55 -5.84 10.90 -26.11
N GLU A 56 -6.99 10.52 -25.56
CA GLU A 56 -8.10 9.95 -26.32
C GLU A 56 -8.60 10.92 -27.39
N LYS A 57 -8.79 12.20 -27.04
CA LYS A 57 -9.19 13.24 -28.02
C LYS A 57 -8.16 13.41 -29.13
N ARG A 58 -6.87 13.44 -28.77
CA ARG A 58 -5.76 13.60 -29.72
C ARG A 58 -5.57 12.38 -30.63
N SER A 59 -5.91 11.18 -30.16
CA SER A 59 -5.77 9.92 -30.92
C SER A 59 -6.62 9.86 -32.19
N VAL A 60 -7.63 10.73 -32.31
CA VAL A 60 -8.47 10.89 -33.50
C VAL A 60 -7.64 11.37 -34.69
N THR A 61 -6.70 12.28 -34.45
CA THR A 61 -5.92 12.95 -35.51
C THR A 61 -4.43 12.61 -35.45
N GLU A 62 -3.90 12.24 -34.29
CA GLU A 62 -2.48 11.95 -34.06
C GLU A 62 -2.22 10.45 -33.94
N GLU A 63 -1.67 9.84 -35.02
CA GLU A 63 -1.32 8.41 -35.05
C GLU A 63 -0.38 8.01 -33.91
N LEU A 64 0.61 8.86 -33.59
CA LEU A 64 1.57 8.56 -32.53
C LEU A 64 0.88 8.42 -31.15
N VAL A 65 -0.11 9.26 -30.86
CA VAL A 65 -0.90 9.20 -29.63
C VAL A 65 -1.76 7.93 -29.61
N ARG A 66 -2.36 7.56 -30.74
CA ARG A 66 -3.12 6.31 -30.89
C ARG A 66 -2.26 5.08 -30.64
N VAL A 67 -1.07 5.01 -31.23
CA VAL A 67 -0.11 3.92 -31.01
C VAL A 67 0.30 3.86 -29.53
N TRP A 68 0.58 5.01 -28.92
CA TRP A 68 0.95 5.08 -27.51
C TRP A 68 -0.18 4.57 -26.59
N LEU A 69 -1.43 5.00 -26.80
CA LEU A 69 -2.59 4.52 -26.05
C LEU A 69 -2.79 3.01 -26.20
N ASN A 70 -2.62 2.47 -27.41
CA ASN A 70 -2.75 1.04 -27.64
C ASN A 70 -1.69 0.24 -26.85
N ARG A 71 -0.44 0.73 -26.81
CA ARG A 71 0.63 0.12 -26.01
C ARG A 71 0.34 0.20 -24.51
N LEU A 72 -0.14 1.35 -24.03
CA LEU A 72 -0.52 1.53 -22.63
C LEU A 72 -1.63 0.55 -22.22
N LYS A 73 -2.64 0.36 -23.08
CA LYS A 73 -3.70 -0.63 -22.88
C LYS A 73 -3.16 -2.06 -22.76
N HIS A 74 -2.23 -2.46 -23.63
CA HIS A 74 -1.60 -3.78 -23.55
C HIS A 74 -0.84 -3.97 -22.23
N ALA A 75 -0.01 -2.99 -21.85
CA ALA A 75 0.72 -3.05 -20.58
C ALA A 75 -0.22 -3.13 -19.36
N ALA A 76 -1.36 -2.44 -19.39
CA ALA A 76 -2.36 -2.53 -18.32
C ALA A 76 -2.97 -3.93 -18.20
N TYR A 77 -3.23 -4.62 -19.32
CA TYR A 77 -3.69 -6.00 -19.30
C TYR A 77 -2.63 -6.97 -18.77
N ASP A 78 -1.37 -6.80 -19.17
CA ASP A 78 -0.28 -7.64 -18.69
C ASP A 78 -0.13 -7.52 -17.16
N ILE A 79 -0.19 -6.28 -16.63
CA ILE A 79 -0.16 -6.02 -15.18
C ILE A 79 -1.38 -6.63 -14.47
N SER A 80 -2.59 -6.46 -15.01
CA SER A 80 -3.81 -7.05 -14.41
C SER A 80 -3.70 -8.57 -14.34
N TYR A 81 -3.24 -9.20 -15.42
CA TYR A 81 -3.06 -10.64 -15.48
C TYR A 81 -2.08 -11.15 -14.42
N MET A 82 -0.93 -10.48 -14.28
CA MET A 82 0.07 -10.81 -13.24
C MET A 82 -0.50 -10.67 -11.82
N LEU A 83 -1.31 -9.64 -11.55
CA LEU A 83 -1.94 -9.44 -10.24
C LEU A 83 -3.00 -10.50 -9.93
N ASP A 84 -3.78 -10.92 -10.92
CA ASP A 84 -4.78 -11.97 -10.77
C ASP A 84 -4.13 -13.34 -10.56
N GLU A 85 -3.02 -13.64 -11.26
CA GLU A 85 -2.20 -14.84 -11.04
C GLU A 85 -1.62 -14.88 -9.62
N PHE A 86 -1.10 -13.75 -9.12
CA PHE A 86 -0.59 -13.67 -7.75
C PHE A 86 -1.68 -13.94 -6.71
N LYS A 87 -2.88 -13.37 -6.89
CA LYS A 87 -4.03 -13.64 -6.00
C LYS A 87 -4.46 -15.10 -6.03
N ALA A 88 -4.58 -15.69 -7.21
CA ALA A 88 -4.98 -17.09 -7.37
C ALA A 88 -3.96 -18.06 -6.75
N ASN A 89 -2.67 -17.78 -6.89
CA ASN A 89 -1.60 -18.58 -6.29
C ASN A 89 -1.41 -18.33 -4.78
N SER A 90 -2.02 -17.27 -4.23
CA SER A 90 -2.01 -16.96 -2.80
C SER A 90 -3.18 -17.58 -2.03
N GLU A 91 -4.13 -18.24 -2.70
CA GLU A 91 -5.08 -19.13 -2.02
C GLU A 91 -4.31 -20.36 -1.50
N PRO A 92 -4.37 -20.66 -0.19
CA PRO A 92 -3.74 -21.87 0.31
C PRO A 92 -4.41 -23.05 -0.38
N ALA A 93 -3.60 -23.96 -0.94
CA ALA A 93 -3.99 -25.22 -1.56
C ALA A 93 -4.62 -26.21 -0.55
N SER A 94 -5.49 -25.73 0.34
CA SER A 94 -6.11 -26.44 1.45
C SER A 94 -7.58 -26.68 1.15
N ARG A 95 -7.87 -27.52 0.14
CA ARG A 95 -9.05 -28.42 0.20
C ARG A 95 -9.20 -29.49 -0.89
N LYS A 96 -8.23 -29.74 -1.77
CA LYS A 96 -8.46 -30.66 -2.88
C LYS A 96 -7.99 -32.11 -2.72
N TRP A 97 -7.51 -32.55 -1.54
CA TRP A 97 -6.95 -33.91 -1.40
C TRP A 97 -7.37 -34.70 -0.15
N TRP A 98 -8.41 -34.31 0.57
CA TRP A 98 -8.86 -35.07 1.76
C TRP A 98 -9.91 -36.15 1.49
N TRP A 99 -10.18 -36.52 0.22
CA TRP A 99 -11.19 -37.52 -0.15
C TRP A 99 -10.68 -38.69 -1.02
N GLN A 100 -9.37 -38.84 -1.22
CA GLN A 100 -8.82 -39.97 -1.99
C GLN A 100 -8.10 -41.04 -1.16
N ASP A 101 -8.11 -40.93 0.18
CA ASP A 101 -7.52 -41.92 1.09
C ASP A 101 -8.53 -42.43 2.15
N LYS A 102 -9.73 -42.79 1.72
CA LYS A 102 -10.71 -43.57 2.52
C LYS A 102 -11.38 -44.66 1.69
#